data_AF-A0A1Z8LPW4-F1
#
_entry.id   AF-A0A1Z8LPW4-F1
#
_cell.length_a   1.000
_cell.length_b   1.000
_cell.length_c   1.000
_cell.angle_alpha   90.00
_cell.angle_beta   90.00
_cell.angle_gamma   90.00
#
_symmetry.space_group_name_H-M   'P 1'
#
loop_
_entity.id
_entity.type
_entity.pdbx_description
1 polymer ?
#
loop_
_entity_poly.entity_id
_entity_poly.type
_entity_poly.pdbx_seq_one_letter_code
_entity_poly.pdbx_strand_id
1 'polypeptide(L)'
;MSIIMGVPKKLSERQIKFAEMLVYNEGRKSPAECAREAGYESRPRQAASELRNPRISPLVVKYIGELRAEVQEKYGVNFEKHITELARIRDEARKKGAWSAATNAEVARGKAAGLYVDQKIIKYGNLDQLTEEELELKMKTILDDHKLITVEPLSSEELPLEEKHSDQKKPHHPDHTN
;
A
#
# COMPACT_ATOMS: atom_id res chain seq x y z
N MET A 1 48.31 -10.47 -33.88
CA MET A 1 47.82 -9.77 -32.67
C MET A 1 47.31 -10.83 -31.70
N SER A 2 48.16 -11.36 -30.82
CA SER A 2 47.73 -12.35 -29.82
C SER A 2 47.03 -11.62 -28.67
N ILE A 3 45.72 -11.83 -28.53
CA ILE A 3 44.95 -11.35 -27.40
C ILE A 3 45.37 -12.18 -26.20
N ILE A 4 46.11 -11.57 -25.27
CA ILE A 4 46.38 -12.13 -23.95
C ILE A 4 45.03 -12.19 -23.23
N MET A 5 44.33 -13.32 -23.33
CA MET A 5 43.14 -13.60 -22.54
C MET A 5 43.57 -13.87 -21.10
N GLY A 6 43.85 -12.79 -20.36
CA GLY A 6 44.12 -12.84 -18.93
C GLY A 6 42.95 -13.48 -18.17
N VAL A 7 43.27 -14.17 -17.08
CA VAL A 7 42.29 -14.83 -16.20
C VAL A 7 41.15 -13.86 -15.85
N PRO A 8 39.87 -14.27 -15.94
CA PRO A 8 38.74 -13.40 -15.63
C PRO A 8 38.88 -12.85 -14.22
N LYS A 9 38.74 -11.52 -14.07
CA LYS A 9 38.86 -10.83 -12.80
C LYS A 9 37.78 -11.35 -11.84
N LYS A 10 38.20 -12.03 -10.76
CA LYS A 10 37.32 -12.51 -9.69
C LYS A 10 37.24 -11.48 -8.57
N LEU A 11 36.14 -11.52 -7.81
CA LEU A 11 36.00 -10.74 -6.58
C LEU A 11 36.99 -11.25 -5.53
N SER A 12 37.59 -10.33 -4.78
CA SER A 12 38.40 -10.71 -3.61
C SER A 12 37.50 -11.02 -2.41
N GLU A 13 37.99 -11.82 -1.47
CA GLU A 13 37.25 -12.17 -0.24
C GLU A 13 36.79 -10.93 0.54
N ARG A 14 37.63 -9.88 0.58
CA ARG A 14 37.30 -8.61 1.22
C ARG A 14 36.17 -7.86 0.50
N GLN A 15 36.10 -7.96 -0.84
CA GLN A 15 35.01 -7.37 -1.62
C GLN A 15 33.69 -8.12 -1.43
N ILE A 16 33.76 -9.45 -1.37
CA ILE A 16 32.60 -10.32 -1.09
C ILE A 16 32.06 -10.01 0.30
N LYS A 17 32.93 -10.03 1.32
CA LYS A 17 32.56 -9.70 2.70
C LYS A 17 31.96 -8.30 2.83
N PHE A 18 32.51 -7.30 2.13
CA PHE A 18 31.92 -5.96 2.10
C PHE A 18 30.49 -5.97 1.54
N ALA A 19 30.27 -6.64 0.40
CA ALA A 19 28.96 -6.70 -0.26
C ALA A 19 27.91 -7.39 0.61
N GLU A 20 28.24 -8.54 1.21
CA GLU A 20 27.36 -9.26 2.13
C GLU A 20 27.00 -8.41 3.36
N MET A 21 28.01 -7.79 3.98
CA MET A 21 27.80 -6.91 5.13
C MET A 21 26.94 -5.70 4.79
N LEU A 22 27.08 -5.15 3.59
CA LEU A 22 26.31 -4.01 3.11
C LEU A 22 24.84 -4.37 2.90
N VAL A 23 24.55 -5.53 2.30
CA VAL A 23 23.18 -5.96 1.96
C VAL A 23 22.44 -6.50 3.19
N TYR A 24 23.06 -7.38 3.98
CA TYR A 24 22.38 -8.00 5.12
C TYR A 24 22.22 -7.07 6.33
N ASN A 25 23.02 -6.01 6.43
CA ASN A 25 22.90 -4.99 7.48
C ASN A 25 22.41 -3.64 6.95
N GLU A 26 21.70 -3.64 5.81
CA GLU A 26 21.17 -2.42 5.22
C GLU A 26 20.29 -1.65 6.24
N GLY A 27 20.59 -0.36 6.42
CA GLY A 27 19.92 0.50 7.41
C GLY A 27 20.41 0.36 8.86
N ARG A 28 21.23 -0.64 9.19
CA ARG A 28 21.79 -0.85 10.55
C ARG A 28 23.24 -0.40 10.69
N LYS A 29 24.05 -0.56 9.64
CA LYS A 29 25.46 -0.15 9.61
C LYS A 29 25.71 0.83 8.47
N SER A 30 26.63 1.77 8.69
CA SER A 30 27.05 2.67 7.61
C SER A 30 27.95 1.93 6.60
N PRO A 31 27.96 2.30 5.31
CA PRO A 31 28.85 1.66 4.33
C PRO A 31 30.33 1.72 4.72
N ALA A 32 30.73 2.76 5.45
CA ALA A 32 32.09 2.91 5.96
C ALA A 32 32.41 1.89 7.07
N GLU A 33 31.46 1.59 7.96
CA GLU A 33 31.61 0.51 8.94
C GLU A 33 31.72 -0.85 8.27
N CYS A 34 30.86 -1.14 7.28
CA CYS A 34 30.93 -2.38 6.52
C CYS A 34 32.30 -2.54 5.83
N ALA A 35 32.85 -1.46 5.25
CA ALA A 35 34.18 -1.48 4.65
C ALA A 35 35.28 -1.72 5.71
N ARG A 36 35.19 -1.09 6.88
CA ARG A 36 36.15 -1.31 7.97
C ARG A 36 36.15 -2.77 8.43
N GLU A 37 34.97 -3.35 8.66
CA GLU A 37 34.82 -4.75 9.08
C GLU A 37 35.20 -5.77 7.99
N ALA A 38 35.11 -5.35 6.73
CA ALA A 38 35.63 -6.08 5.58
C ALA A 38 37.17 -5.92 5.39
N GLY A 39 37.85 -5.23 6.31
CA GLY A 39 39.31 -5.10 6.37
C GLY A 39 39.89 -3.86 5.68
N TYR A 40 39.08 -2.87 5.26
CA TYR A 40 39.55 -1.60 4.68
C TYR A 40 39.88 -0.57 5.77
N GLU A 41 41.08 -0.68 6.36
CA GLU A 41 41.49 0.09 7.55
C GLU A 41 41.90 1.54 7.26
N SER A 42 42.68 1.77 6.20
CA SER A 42 43.31 3.09 5.98
C SER A 42 42.33 4.17 5.51
N ARG A 43 41.27 3.81 4.77
CA ARG A 43 40.29 4.76 4.19
C ARG A 43 38.89 4.14 3.99
N PRO A 44 38.22 3.65 5.05
CA PRO A 44 36.97 2.88 4.93
C PRO A 44 35.85 3.64 4.20
N ARG A 45 35.72 4.96 4.44
CA ARG A 45 34.70 5.79 3.78
C ARG A 45 34.91 5.86 2.26
N GLN A 46 36.15 6.08 1.83
CA GLN A 46 36.47 6.16 0.42
C GLN A 46 36.38 4.79 -0.25
N ALA A 47 36.94 3.75 0.39
CA ALA A 47 36.83 2.38 -0.09
C ALA A 47 35.36 1.98 -0.29
N ALA A 48 34.48 2.28 0.67
CA ALA A 48 33.05 2.02 0.53
C ALA A 48 32.40 2.78 -0.64
N SER A 49 32.87 3.97 -0.99
CA SER A 49 32.40 4.73 -2.14
C SER A 49 32.87 4.10 -3.46
N GLU A 50 34.15 3.74 -3.54
CA GLU A 50 34.76 3.11 -4.72
C GLU A 50 34.19 1.72 -5.01
N LEU A 51 33.90 0.93 -3.98
CA LEU A 51 33.32 -0.41 -4.08
C LEU A 51 31.87 -0.40 -4.57
N ARG A 52 31.12 0.68 -4.29
CA ARG A 52 29.73 0.86 -4.75
C ARG A 52 29.62 1.63 -6.06
N ASN A 53 30.74 2.12 -6.60
CA ASN A 53 30.74 2.86 -7.86
C ASN A 53 30.87 1.90 -9.05
N PRO A 54 29.88 1.83 -9.96
CA PRO A 54 29.92 0.91 -11.11
C PRO A 54 31.09 1.16 -12.06
N ARG A 55 31.61 2.40 -12.13
CA ARG A 55 32.74 2.77 -13.00
C ARG A 55 34.08 2.27 -12.46
N ILE A 56 34.20 2.13 -11.14
CA ILE A 56 35.44 1.74 -10.46
C ILE A 56 35.43 0.24 -10.15
N SER A 57 34.33 -0.24 -9.56
CA SER A 57 34.18 -1.61 -9.08
C SER A 57 32.94 -2.29 -9.68
N PRO A 58 32.84 -2.47 -11.01
CA PRO A 58 31.65 -3.01 -11.67
C PRO A 58 31.25 -4.39 -11.15
N LEU A 59 32.23 -5.26 -10.88
CA LEU A 59 31.98 -6.62 -10.38
C LEU A 59 31.38 -6.62 -8.97
N VAL A 60 31.83 -5.71 -8.11
CA VAL A 60 31.32 -5.60 -6.73
C VAL A 60 29.88 -5.11 -6.76
N VAL A 61 29.58 -4.10 -7.59
CA VAL A 61 28.22 -3.60 -7.77
C VAL A 61 27.30 -4.68 -8.34
N LYS A 62 27.77 -5.46 -9.32
CA LYS A 62 27.00 -6.59 -9.86
C LYS A 62 26.64 -7.58 -8.75
N TYR A 63 27.62 -7.98 -7.94
CA TYR A 63 27.40 -8.91 -6.83
C TYR A 63 26.47 -8.35 -5.74
N ILE A 64 26.59 -7.06 -5.40
CA ILE A 64 25.63 -6.39 -4.51
C ILE A 64 24.22 -6.45 -5.10
N GLY A 65 24.07 -6.27 -6.42
CA GLY A 65 22.80 -6.39 -7.11
C GLY A 65 22.23 -7.81 -7.05
N GLU A 66 23.06 -8.83 -7.26
CA GLU A 66 22.69 -10.24 -7.16
C GLU A 66 22.21 -10.58 -5.73
N LEU A 67 22.95 -10.18 -4.70
CA LEU A 67 22.55 -10.36 -3.29
C LEU A 67 21.23 -9.66 -2.96
N ARG A 68 21.03 -8.42 -3.44
CA ARG A 68 19.77 -7.70 -3.24
C ARG A 68 18.61 -8.37 -3.96
N ALA A 69 18.83 -8.89 -5.17
CA ALA A 69 17.81 -9.65 -5.90
C ALA A 69 17.43 -10.93 -5.15
N GLU A 70 18.40 -11.66 -4.58
CA GLU A 70 18.14 -12.84 -3.75
C GLU A 70 17.33 -12.49 -2.49
N VAL A 71 17.72 -11.42 -1.77
CA VAL A 71 17.00 -10.94 -0.59
C VAL A 71 15.58 -10.51 -0.96
N GLN A 72 15.44 -9.76 -2.06
CA GLN A 72 14.14 -9.33 -2.58
C GLN A 72 13.30 -10.52 -3.04
N GLU A 73 13.89 -11.54 -3.63
CA GLU A 73 13.18 -12.76 -4.00
C GLU A 73 12.73 -13.51 -2.75
N LYS A 74 13.60 -13.66 -1.74
CA LYS A 74 13.29 -14.37 -0.50
C LYS A 74 12.18 -13.71 0.31
N TYR A 75 12.26 -12.39 0.52
CA TYR A 75 11.34 -11.64 1.39
C TYR A 75 10.31 -10.81 0.63
N GLY A 76 10.39 -10.74 -0.70
CA GLY A 76 9.44 -10.01 -1.52
C GLY A 76 8.07 -10.66 -1.51
N VAL A 77 7.04 -9.82 -1.36
CA VAL A 77 5.65 -10.22 -1.53
C VAL A 77 5.35 -10.20 -3.03
N ASN A 78 5.36 -11.38 -3.66
CA ASN A 78 4.82 -11.54 -5.00
C ASN A 78 3.35 -12.00 -4.92
N PHE A 79 2.60 -11.87 -6.01
CA PHE A 79 1.18 -12.22 -6.03
C PHE A 79 0.92 -13.66 -5.59
N GLU A 80 1.67 -14.62 -6.15
CA GLU A 80 1.52 -16.04 -5.84
C GLU A 80 1.80 -16.34 -4.36
N LYS A 81 2.92 -15.84 -3.82
CA LYS A 81 3.30 -15.93 -2.40
C LYS A 81 2.24 -15.32 -1.51
N HIS A 82 1.69 -14.17 -1.89
CA HIS A 82 0.62 -13.54 -1.12
C HIS A 82 -0.62 -14.44 -1.03
N ILE A 83 -1.08 -14.98 -2.16
CA ILE A 83 -2.23 -15.89 -2.21
C ILE A 83 -1.96 -17.19 -1.44
N THR A 84 -0.75 -17.75 -1.54
CA THR A 84 -0.38 -18.98 -0.81
C THR A 84 -0.28 -18.74 0.69
N GLU A 85 0.28 -17.60 1.12
CA GLU A 85 0.37 -17.26 2.55
C GLU A 85 -1.02 -17.01 3.14
N LEU A 86 -1.94 -16.36 2.42
CA LEU A 86 -3.33 -16.24 2.87
C LEU A 86 -4.03 -17.61 3.00
N ALA A 87 -3.79 -18.54 2.07
CA ALA A 87 -4.31 -19.90 2.18
C ALA A 87 -3.72 -20.64 3.39
N ARG A 88 -2.43 -20.48 3.67
CA ARG A 88 -1.76 -21.03 4.84
C ARG A 88 -2.34 -20.47 6.15
N ILE A 89 -2.48 -19.15 6.26
CA ILE A 89 -3.07 -18.48 7.43
C ILE A 89 -4.50 -18.98 7.67
N ARG A 90 -5.31 -19.09 6.61
CA ARG A 90 -6.65 -19.67 6.70
C ARG A 90 -6.64 -21.09 7.27
N ASP A 91 -5.77 -21.96 6.74
CA ASP A 91 -5.70 -23.35 7.17
C ASP A 91 -5.20 -23.48 8.62
N GLU A 92 -4.24 -22.66 9.04
CA GLU A 92 -3.76 -22.60 10.41
C GLU A 92 -4.83 -22.05 11.37
N ALA A 93 -5.55 -20.99 10.99
CA ALA A 93 -6.66 -20.44 11.76
C ALA A 93 -7.80 -21.45 11.92
N ARG A 94 -8.16 -22.17 10.83
CA ARG A 94 -9.16 -23.24 10.85
C ARG A 94 -8.76 -24.38 11.80
N LYS A 95 -7.49 -24.82 11.76
CA LYS A 95 -6.97 -25.85 12.67
C LYS A 95 -7.05 -25.44 14.14
N LYS A 96 -6.88 -24.15 14.44
CA LYS A 96 -7.02 -23.57 15.79
C LYS A 96 -8.47 -23.29 16.20
N GLY A 97 -9.45 -23.55 15.32
CA GLY A 97 -10.87 -23.22 15.56
C GLY A 97 -11.21 -21.74 15.47
N ALA A 98 -10.29 -20.89 14.99
CA ALA A 98 -10.49 -19.45 14.80
C ALA A 98 -11.19 -19.18 13.46
N TRP A 99 -12.48 -19.51 13.37
CA TRP A 99 -13.25 -19.46 12.13
C TRP A 99 -13.39 -18.05 11.54
N SER A 100 -13.55 -17.01 12.38
CA SER A 100 -13.60 -15.62 11.92
C SER A 100 -12.31 -15.19 11.20
N ALA A 101 -11.15 -15.55 11.75
CA ALA A 101 -9.86 -15.29 11.14
C ALA A 101 -9.68 -16.06 9.83
N ALA A 102 -10.13 -17.32 9.77
CA ALA A 102 -10.08 -18.13 8.56
C ALA A 102 -10.96 -17.53 7.43
N THR A 103 -12.19 -17.12 7.74
CA THR A 103 -13.09 -16.49 6.77
C THR A 103 -12.53 -15.17 6.25
N ASN A 104 -11.99 -14.33 7.14
CA ASN A 104 -11.36 -13.06 6.75
C ASN A 104 -10.14 -13.27 5.83
N ALA A 105 -9.33 -14.30 6.08
CA ALA A 105 -8.21 -14.65 5.21
C ALA A 105 -8.67 -15.08 3.81
N GLU A 106 -9.77 -15.83 3.69
CA GLU A 106 -10.32 -16.23 2.39
C GLU A 106 -10.95 -15.03 1.65
N VAL A 107 -11.65 -14.13 2.35
CA VAL A 107 -12.17 -12.89 1.73
C VAL A 107 -11.02 -12.03 1.20
N ALA A 108 -9.95 -11.84 1.98
CA ALA A 108 -8.77 -11.13 1.54
C ALA A 108 -8.11 -11.80 0.31
N ARG A 109 -8.09 -13.14 0.29
CA ARG A 109 -7.55 -13.93 -0.83
C ARG A 109 -8.37 -13.74 -2.09
N GLY A 110 -9.71 -13.77 -1.99
CA GLY A 110 -10.59 -13.49 -3.12
C GLY A 110 -10.47 -12.05 -3.61
N LYS A 111 -10.30 -11.07 -2.72
CA LYS A 111 -10.05 -9.67 -3.10
C LYS A 111 -8.73 -9.54 -3.86
N ALA A 112 -7.66 -10.16 -3.37
CA ALA A 112 -6.37 -10.18 -4.05
C ALA A 112 -6.48 -10.86 -5.43
N ALA A 113 -7.23 -11.96 -5.55
CA ALA A 113 -7.49 -12.66 -6.81
C ALA A 113 -8.40 -11.91 -7.80
N GLY A 114 -8.90 -10.71 -7.44
CA GLY A 114 -9.79 -9.92 -8.30
C GLY A 114 -11.23 -10.44 -8.37
N LEU A 115 -11.63 -11.37 -7.49
CA LEU A 115 -13.01 -11.86 -7.42
C LEU A 115 -13.97 -10.81 -6.87
N TYR A 116 -13.45 -9.78 -6.20
CA TYR A 116 -14.24 -8.66 -5.69
C TYR A 116 -13.90 -7.40 -6.47
N VAL A 117 -14.94 -6.75 -6.99
CA VAL A 117 -14.85 -5.42 -7.60
C VAL A 117 -15.45 -4.43 -6.61
N ASP A 118 -14.62 -3.53 -6.08
CA ASP A 118 -15.11 -2.45 -5.23
C ASP A 118 -15.62 -1.30 -6.12
N GLN A 119 -16.93 -1.05 -6.10
CA GLN A 119 -17.56 0.02 -6.86
C GLN A 119 -17.79 1.22 -5.93
N LYS A 120 -16.88 2.19 -5.98
CA LYS A 120 -17.10 3.47 -5.32
C LYS A 120 -17.90 4.40 -6.24
N ILE A 121 -19.21 4.50 -6.01
CA ILE A 121 -20.04 5.51 -6.68
C ILE A 121 -19.75 6.87 -6.03
N ILE A 122 -18.99 7.72 -6.72
CA ILE A 122 -18.83 9.12 -6.34
C ILE A 122 -20.07 9.86 -6.85
N LYS A 123 -21.04 10.09 -5.96
CA LYS A 123 -22.15 11.00 -6.25
C LYS A 123 -21.60 12.41 -6.23
N TYR A 124 -21.41 13.02 -7.40
CA TYR A 124 -21.12 14.46 -7.48
C TYR A 124 -22.44 15.23 -7.31
N GLY A 125 -22.47 16.16 -6.36
CA GLY A 125 -23.63 17.01 -6.06
C GLY A 125 -24.10 16.86 -4.62
N ASN A 126 -23.43 17.54 -3.68
CA ASN A 126 -24.05 17.86 -2.41
C ASN A 126 -25.15 18.88 -2.71
N LEU A 127 -26.43 18.56 -2.44
CA LEU A 127 -27.51 19.55 -2.52
C LEU A 127 -27.17 20.78 -1.65
N ASP A 128 -26.46 20.55 -0.54
CA ASP A 128 -26.07 21.57 0.45
C ASP A 128 -25.03 22.59 -0.05
N GLN A 129 -24.42 22.37 -1.23
CA GLN A 129 -23.47 23.31 -1.83
C GLN A 129 -24.09 24.19 -2.92
N LEU A 130 -25.37 23.97 -3.24
CA LEU A 130 -26.07 24.81 -4.20
C LEU A 130 -26.55 26.07 -3.50
N THR A 131 -26.37 27.22 -4.14
CA THR A 131 -27.09 28.42 -3.72
C THR A 131 -28.59 28.22 -3.98
N GLU A 132 -29.42 28.99 -3.28
CA GLU A 132 -30.89 28.90 -3.40
C GLU A 132 -31.35 29.04 -4.86
N GLU A 133 -30.73 29.95 -5.61
CA GLU A 133 -30.97 30.17 -7.05
C GLU A 133 -30.60 28.95 -7.91
N GLU A 134 -29.48 28.29 -7.61
CA GLU A 134 -29.03 27.09 -8.35
C GLU A 134 -29.90 25.86 -8.02
N LEU A 135 -30.43 25.79 -6.79
CA LEU A 135 -31.36 24.76 -6.36
C LEU A 135 -32.72 24.94 -7.04
N GLU A 136 -33.25 26.16 -7.08
CA GLU A 136 -34.51 26.47 -7.77
C GLU A 136 -34.42 26.17 -9.27
N LEU A 137 -33.30 26.54 -9.92
CA LEU A 137 -33.10 26.25 -11.34
C LEU A 137 -33.08 24.74 -11.60
N LYS A 138 -32.44 23.97 -10.72
CA LYS A 138 -32.41 22.50 -10.78
C LYS A 138 -33.78 21.89 -10.52
N MET A 139 -34.54 22.41 -9.55
CA MET A 139 -35.92 21.97 -9.31
C MET A 139 -36.82 22.25 -10.51
N LYS A 140 -36.67 23.41 -11.15
CA LYS A 140 -37.43 23.79 -12.34
C LYS A 140 -37.10 22.90 -13.54
N THR A 141 -35.83 22.59 -13.75
CA THR A 141 -35.42 21.65 -14.81
C THR A 141 -35.93 20.24 -14.53
N ILE A 142 -35.89 19.75 -13.29
CA ILE A 142 -36.48 18.46 -12.90
C ILE A 142 -38.00 18.45 -13.16
N LEU A 143 -38.73 19.50 -12.78
CA LEU A 143 -40.16 19.62 -13.04
C LEU A 143 -40.45 19.61 -14.55
N ASP A 144 -39.66 20.33 -15.33
CA ASP A 144 -39.79 20.41 -16.78
C ASP A 144 -39.53 19.05 -17.46
N ASP A 145 -38.49 18.33 -17.04
CA ASP A 145 -38.12 17.01 -17.55
C ASP A 145 -39.14 15.94 -17.16
N HIS A 146 -39.84 16.11 -16.03
CA HIS A 146 -40.87 15.20 -15.54
C HIS A 146 -42.31 15.72 -15.75
N LYS A 147 -42.51 16.77 -16.55
CA LYS A 147 -43.84 17.36 -16.86
C LYS A 147 -44.88 16.36 -17.34
N LEU A 148 -44.47 15.24 -17.94
CA LEU A 148 -45.39 14.21 -18.43
C LEU A 148 -45.99 13.35 -17.29
N ILE A 149 -45.41 13.37 -16.09
CA ILE A 149 -45.82 12.55 -14.94
C ILE A 149 -46.67 13.37 -13.96
N THR A 150 -46.51 14.70 -13.92
CA THR A 150 -47.17 15.58 -12.96
C THR A 150 -48.56 15.99 -13.46
N VAL A 151 -49.58 15.25 -13.03
CA VAL A 151 -50.98 15.70 -13.05
C VAL A 151 -51.14 16.89 -12.09
N GLU A 152 -51.99 17.84 -12.47
CA GLU A 152 -52.25 19.17 -11.88
C GLU A 152 -52.18 19.28 -10.34
N PRO A 153 -51.79 20.44 -9.79
CA PRO A 153 -51.71 20.63 -8.34
C PRO A 153 -53.11 20.53 -7.73
N LEU A 154 -53.29 19.58 -6.81
CA LEU A 154 -54.44 19.54 -5.92
C LEU A 154 -54.53 20.86 -5.17
N SER A 155 -55.75 21.41 -5.16
CA SER A 155 -56.09 22.67 -4.52
C SER A 155 -55.57 22.75 -3.09
N SER A 156 -55.13 23.95 -2.76
CA SER A 156 -54.79 24.45 -1.44
C SER A 156 -55.83 24.10 -0.36
N GLU A 157 -55.52 23.11 0.48
CA GLU A 157 -56.00 23.07 1.86
C GLU A 157 -54.80 23.32 2.80
N GLU A 158 -54.98 24.32 3.67
CA GLU A 158 -54.02 24.83 4.65
C GLU A 158 -53.45 23.71 5.54
N LEU A 159 -52.13 23.51 5.51
CA LEU A 159 -51.43 22.75 6.55
C LEU A 159 -51.04 23.72 7.68
N PRO A 160 -51.52 23.51 8.92
CA PRO A 160 -51.17 24.37 10.03
C PRO A 160 -49.68 24.29 10.36
N LEU A 161 -49.06 25.46 10.47
CA LEU A 161 -47.73 25.64 11.06
C LEU A 161 -47.80 25.36 12.57
N GLU A 162 -47.14 24.29 13.03
CA GLU A 162 -46.73 24.19 14.43
C GLU A 162 -45.23 23.84 14.51
N GLU A 163 -44.42 24.88 14.71
CA GLU A 163 -43.15 24.73 15.40
C GLU A 163 -43.40 24.70 16.91
N LYS A 164 -42.95 23.64 17.59
CA LYS A 164 -42.28 23.79 18.90
C LYS A 164 -41.12 22.81 19.03
N HIS A 165 -39.93 23.40 19.08
CA HIS A 165 -38.71 22.82 19.60
C HIS A 165 -38.93 22.15 20.97
N SER A 166 -38.38 20.94 21.14
CA SER A 166 -37.73 20.61 22.40
C SER A 166 -36.57 19.63 22.16
N ASP A 167 -35.39 20.08 22.56
CA ASP A 167 -34.17 19.30 22.69
C ASP A 167 -34.42 17.97 23.40
N GLN A 168 -33.83 16.88 22.89
CA GLN A 168 -33.48 15.75 23.74
C GLN A 168 -32.30 14.91 23.22
N LYS A 169 -31.12 15.29 23.75
CA LYS A 169 -30.04 14.46 24.32
C LYS A 169 -29.31 13.47 23.39
N LYS A 170 -28.01 13.78 23.21
CA LYS A 170 -26.95 12.90 22.69
C LYS A 170 -26.96 11.52 23.39
N PRO A 171 -26.75 10.41 22.66
CA PRO A 171 -26.54 9.11 23.28
C PRO A 171 -25.19 9.07 24.01
N HIS A 172 -25.24 8.64 25.28
CA HIS A 172 -24.09 8.36 26.13
C HIS A 172 -23.38 7.09 25.64
N HIS A 173 -22.09 7.20 25.33
CA HIS A 173 -21.22 6.06 25.05
C HIS A 173 -20.71 5.52 26.40
N PRO A 174 -20.98 4.26 26.78
CA PRO A 174 -20.37 3.71 27.97
C PRO A 174 -18.92 3.31 27.67
N ASP A 175 -17.98 3.93 28.38
CA ASP A 175 -16.60 3.47 28.46
C ASP A 175 -16.58 2.05 29.03
N HIS A 176 -16.12 1.08 28.23
CA HIS A 176 -15.78 -0.24 28.72
C HIS A 176 -14.33 -0.24 29.19
N THR A 177 -14.14 -0.11 30.50
CA THR A 177 -12.93 -0.53 31.21
C THR A 177 -13.26 -1.67 32.17
N ASN A 178 -12.84 -2.88 31.81
CA ASN A 178 -12.05 -3.78 32.65
C ASN A 178 -11.55 -4.96 31.83
#